data_AF-A0A1V2THP3-F1
#
_entry.id   AF-A0A1V2THP3-F1
#
_cell.length_a   1.000
_cell.length_b   1.000
_cell.length_c   1.000
_cell.angle_alpha   90.00
_cell.angle_beta   90.00
_cell.angle_gamma   90.00
#
_symmetry.space_group_name_H-M   'P 1'
#
loop_
_entity.id
_entity.type
_entity.pdbx_description
1 polymer ?
#
loop_
_entity_poly.entity_id
_entity_poly.type
_entity_poly.pdbx_seq_one_letter_code
_entity_poly.pdbx_strand_id
1 'polypeptide(L)'
;MAQDENKTAGGLGLLPMIVAFVAGVVLVASIVAGAVFFRQAQQRGDELAAQEDAARAACQFAKATNTYDYTGDLDAFLQTMKDGATENVVSSLEKNWDVMRQLLTESQVKSWVDEVTCGFQSGDAENAKVLVNIGLMKTNSLTPEPRRQDIAVVAGMEKSGDRWIVNKWELAMLAGIDAQGGQPAPAPGPQAAPGEQPAPGEQPAPVEPPAPQPEN
;
A
#
# COMPACT_ATOMS: atom_id res chain seq x y z
N MET A 1 67.22 16.41 69.09
CA MET A 1 66.37 17.59 68.89
C MET A 1 65.40 17.29 67.76
N ALA A 2 64.09 17.49 68.01
CA ALA A 2 62.92 17.65 67.10
C ALA A 2 62.81 16.72 65.88
N GLN A 3 61.86 15.77 65.83
CA GLN A 3 60.45 15.96 65.45
C GLN A 3 60.26 16.88 64.23
N ASP A 4 59.82 16.30 63.10
CA ASP A 4 58.47 16.60 62.61
C ASP A 4 57.97 15.52 61.63
N GLU A 5 56.82 14.94 61.99
CA GLU A 5 55.93 14.21 61.10
C GLU A 5 55.30 15.21 60.13
N ASN A 6 55.22 14.88 58.84
CA ASN A 6 54.10 15.39 58.05
C ASN A 6 53.50 14.30 57.18
N LYS A 7 52.52 13.64 57.79
CA LYS A 7 51.47 12.87 57.14
C LYS A 7 50.60 13.82 56.32
N THR A 8 50.76 13.84 55.00
CA THR A 8 49.70 14.35 54.12
C THR A 8 48.84 13.18 53.66
N ALA A 9 47.72 13.03 54.37
CA ALA A 9 46.58 12.25 53.96
C ALA A 9 45.78 12.97 52.85
N GLY A 10 45.08 12.20 52.02
CA GLY A 10 43.84 12.63 51.37
C GLY A 10 43.94 13.02 49.90
N GLY A 11 43.77 12.04 49.01
CA GLY A 11 43.59 12.34 47.58
C GLY A 11 43.30 11.14 46.65
N LEU A 12 43.08 9.93 47.17
CA LEU A 12 42.71 8.76 46.35
C LEU A 12 41.39 8.17 46.85
N GLY A 13 40.27 8.80 46.50
CA GLY A 13 38.94 8.29 46.84
C GLY A 13 37.86 8.60 45.82
N LEU A 14 38.04 9.65 45.00
CA LEU A 14 37.01 10.12 44.07
C LEU A 14 37.19 9.57 42.65
N LEU A 15 38.42 9.47 42.14
CA LEU A 15 38.68 8.93 40.79
C LEU A 15 38.16 7.49 40.56
N PRO A 16 38.46 6.49 41.42
CA PRO A 16 37.92 5.15 41.22
C PRO A 16 36.39 5.07 41.42
N MET A 17 35.83 5.91 42.30
CA MET A 17 34.38 6.02 42.50
C MET A 17 33.66 6.64 41.31
N ILE A 18 34.23 7.69 40.69
CA ILE A 18 33.70 8.31 39.49
C ILE A 18 33.76 7.34 38.31
N VAL A 19 34.87 6.62 38.14
CA VAL A 19 35.00 5.59 37.08
C VAL A 19 33.99 4.47 37.27
N ALA A 20 33.82 3.96 38.50
CA ALA A 20 32.83 2.93 38.80
C ALA A 20 31.39 3.41 38.56
N PHE A 21 31.08 4.67 38.90
CA PHE A 21 29.79 5.28 38.64
C PHE A 21 29.51 5.43 37.14
N VAL A 22 30.48 5.95 36.37
CA VAL A 22 30.37 6.08 34.92
C VAL A 22 30.20 4.71 34.25
N ALA A 23 30.97 3.71 34.66
CA ALA A 23 30.82 2.34 34.17
C ALA A 23 29.44 1.75 34.49
N GLY A 24 28.92 2.00 35.69
CA GLY A 24 27.56 1.61 36.08
C GLY A 24 26.49 2.28 35.23
N VAL A 25 26.60 3.60 34.98
CA VAL A 25 25.67 4.36 34.13
C VAL A 25 25.70 3.85 32.68
N VAL A 26 26.88 3.60 32.13
CA VAL A 26 27.04 3.06 30.76
C VAL A 26 26.45 1.65 30.65
N LEU A 27 26.63 0.80 31.66
CA LEU A 27 26.06 -0.54 31.69
C LEU A 27 24.52 -0.49 31.69
N VAL A 28 23.93 0.34 32.56
CA VAL A 28 22.47 0.52 32.61
C VAL A 28 21.95 1.09 31.30
N ALA A 29 22.60 2.11 30.74
CA ALA A 29 22.22 2.69 29.45
C ALA A 29 22.27 1.67 28.32
N SER A 30 23.26 0.77 28.33
CA SER A 30 23.42 -0.29 27.32
C SER A 30 22.33 -1.34 27.42
N ILE A 31 21.94 -1.75 28.62
CA ILE A 31 20.83 -2.70 28.85
C ILE A 31 19.50 -2.08 28.37
N VAL A 32 19.24 -0.83 28.73
CA VAL A 32 18.03 -0.11 28.30
C VAL A 32 17.99 0.02 26.78
N ALA A 33 19.10 0.43 26.15
CA ALA A 33 19.19 0.51 24.70
C ALA A 33 18.94 -0.85 24.04
N GLY A 34 19.57 -1.93 24.54
CA GLY A 34 19.36 -3.28 24.04
C GLY A 34 17.89 -3.72 24.11
N ALA A 35 17.21 -3.47 25.23
CA ALA A 35 15.79 -3.80 25.39
C ALA A 35 14.88 -2.99 24.44
N VAL A 36 15.17 -1.71 24.24
CA VAL A 36 14.43 -0.84 23.31
C VAL A 36 14.65 -1.30 21.86
N PHE A 37 15.89 -1.54 21.45
CA PHE A 37 16.22 -2.04 20.12
C PHE A 37 15.59 -3.40 19.84
N PHE A 38 15.59 -4.31 20.82
CA PHE A 38 14.95 -5.61 20.67
C PHE A 38 13.44 -5.48 20.47
N ARG A 39 12.75 -4.64 21.27
CA ARG A 39 11.32 -4.38 21.09
C ARG A 39 11.03 -3.74 19.74
N GLN A 40 11.83 -2.77 19.32
CA GLN A 40 11.65 -2.11 18.04
C GLN A 40 11.88 -3.07 16.86
N ALA A 41 12.84 -3.99 16.98
CA ALA A 41 13.09 -5.02 15.99
C ALA A 41 11.93 -6.01 15.89
N GLN A 42 11.38 -6.45 17.02
CA GLN A 42 10.19 -7.32 17.07
C GLN A 42 8.98 -6.65 16.41
N GLN A 43 8.66 -5.41 16.81
CA GLN A 43 7.55 -4.66 16.22
C GLN A 43 7.67 -4.51 14.70
N ARG A 44 8.86 -4.19 14.20
CA ARG A 44 9.12 -4.11 12.74
C ARG A 44 8.95 -5.47 12.05
N GLY A 45 9.35 -6.56 12.71
CA GLY A 45 9.18 -7.91 12.19
C GLY A 45 7.71 -8.30 12.07
N ASP A 46 6.94 -8.06 13.13
CA ASP A 46 5.49 -8.33 13.16
C ASP A 46 4.75 -7.49 12.11
N GLU A 47 5.13 -6.23 11.96
CA GLU A 47 4.55 -5.34 10.95
C GLU A 47 4.86 -5.82 9.53
N LEU A 48 6.09 -6.24 9.25
CA LEU A 48 6.46 -6.75 7.93
C LEU A 48 5.72 -8.05 7.59
N ALA A 49 5.57 -8.96 8.56
CA ALA A 49 4.78 -10.18 8.40
C ALA A 49 3.29 -9.86 8.13
N ALA A 50 2.73 -8.91 8.88
CA ALA A 50 1.37 -8.43 8.68
C ALA A 50 1.15 -7.84 7.27
N GLN A 51 2.12 -7.08 6.75
CA GLN A 51 2.07 -6.53 5.39
C GLN A 51 2.00 -7.63 4.33
N GLU A 52 2.87 -8.65 4.43
CA GLU A 52 2.89 -9.78 3.50
C GLU A 52 1.62 -10.63 3.59
N ASP A 53 1.12 -10.87 4.80
CA ASP A 53 -0.10 -11.64 5.02
C ASP A 53 -1.34 -10.91 4.50
N ALA A 54 -1.45 -9.59 4.72
CA ALA A 54 -2.52 -8.78 4.19
C ALA A 54 -2.52 -8.77 2.66
N ALA A 55 -1.35 -8.58 2.03
CA ALA A 55 -1.21 -8.61 0.58
C ALA A 55 -1.57 -9.97 -0.01
N ARG A 56 -1.14 -11.06 0.65
CA ARG A 56 -1.48 -12.43 0.26
C ARG A 56 -2.98 -12.68 0.35
N ALA A 57 -3.63 -12.26 1.44
CA ALA A 57 -5.06 -12.40 1.64
C ALA A 57 -5.86 -11.60 0.60
N ALA A 58 -5.47 -10.37 0.29
CA ALA A 58 -6.09 -9.58 -0.77
C ALA A 58 -6.02 -10.28 -2.13
N CYS A 59 -4.88 -10.90 -2.46
CA CYS A 59 -4.70 -11.69 -3.68
C CYS A 59 -5.57 -12.94 -3.71
N GLN A 60 -5.73 -13.63 -2.58
CA GLN A 60 -6.63 -14.78 -2.49
C GLN A 60 -8.09 -14.36 -2.68
N PHE A 61 -8.49 -13.27 -2.03
CA PHE A 61 -9.81 -12.69 -2.21
C PHE A 61 -10.05 -12.29 -3.68
N ALA A 62 -9.10 -11.60 -4.32
CA ALA A 62 -9.19 -11.23 -5.73
C ALA A 62 -9.44 -12.45 -6.62
N LYS A 63 -8.67 -13.54 -6.44
CA LYS A 63 -8.83 -14.79 -7.20
C LYS A 63 -10.20 -15.41 -6.98
N ALA A 64 -10.61 -15.54 -5.72
CA ALA A 64 -11.86 -16.19 -5.34
C ALA A 64 -13.08 -15.42 -5.85
N THR A 65 -13.04 -14.09 -5.84
CA THR A 65 -14.17 -13.21 -6.17
C THR A 65 -14.22 -12.80 -7.65
N ASN A 66 -13.23 -13.19 -8.45
CA ASN A 66 -13.21 -12.94 -9.89
C ASN A 66 -13.23 -14.23 -10.73
N THR A 67 -13.35 -15.39 -10.09
CA THR A 67 -13.41 -16.70 -10.74
C THR A 67 -14.77 -17.34 -10.52
N TYR A 68 -15.57 -17.47 -11.57
CA TYR A 68 -16.89 -18.09 -11.52
C TYR A 68 -17.33 -18.55 -12.92
N ASP A 69 -18.30 -19.45 -12.94
CA ASP A 69 -18.91 -19.99 -14.15
C ASP A 69 -20.43 -20.00 -13.99
N TYR A 70 -21.16 -19.54 -15.00
CA TYR A 70 -22.63 -19.51 -15.00
C TYR A 70 -23.30 -20.87 -14.83
N THR A 71 -22.59 -21.96 -15.14
CA THR A 71 -23.06 -23.34 -14.93
C THR A 71 -22.77 -23.87 -13.52
N GLY A 72 -21.95 -23.15 -12.75
CA GLY A 72 -21.52 -23.53 -11.41
C GLY A 72 -22.47 -23.07 -10.31
N ASP A 73 -22.04 -23.31 -9.08
CA ASP A 73 -22.75 -22.86 -7.88
C ASP A 73 -22.45 -21.38 -7.62
N LEU A 74 -23.31 -20.51 -8.18
CA LEU A 74 -23.20 -19.07 -7.99
C LEU A 74 -23.51 -18.66 -6.55
N ASP A 75 -24.35 -19.40 -5.82
CA ASP A 75 -24.66 -19.07 -4.42
C ASP A 75 -23.45 -19.35 -3.51
N ALA A 76 -22.71 -20.44 -3.75
CA ALA A 76 -21.42 -20.68 -3.10
C ALA A 76 -20.38 -19.59 -3.44
N PHE A 77 -20.42 -19.04 -4.66
CA PHE A 77 -19.58 -17.89 -5.03
C PHE A 77 -19.94 -16.64 -4.21
N LEU A 78 -21.24 -16.34 -4.00
CA LEU A 78 -21.64 -15.26 -3.09
C LEU A 78 -21.17 -15.52 -1.65
N GLN A 79 -21.30 -16.75 -1.14
CA GLN A 79 -20.81 -17.07 0.21
C GLN A 79 -19.30 -16.86 0.32
N THR A 80 -18.54 -17.25 -0.69
CA THR A 80 -17.08 -17.02 -0.73
C THR A 80 -16.74 -15.53 -0.63
N MET A 81 -17.51 -14.65 -1.31
CA MET A 81 -17.37 -13.21 -1.16
C MET A 81 -17.68 -12.73 0.27
N LYS A 82 -18.75 -13.25 0.88
CA LYS A 82 -19.17 -12.92 2.25
C LYS A 82 -18.18 -13.39 3.32
N ASP A 83 -17.55 -14.53 3.12
CA ASP A 83 -16.59 -15.09 4.07
C ASP A 83 -15.26 -14.34 4.10
N GLY A 84 -14.93 -13.65 2.99
CA GLY A 84 -13.68 -12.92 2.80
C GLY A 84 -13.80 -11.41 2.93
N ALA A 85 -15.00 -10.86 3.12
CA ALA A 85 -15.24 -9.43 3.21
C ALA A 85 -16.26 -9.07 4.29
N THR A 86 -16.19 -7.83 4.77
CA THR A 86 -17.17 -7.28 5.70
C THR A 86 -18.51 -7.02 5.01
N GLU A 87 -19.59 -6.93 5.78
CA GLU A 87 -20.94 -6.70 5.27
C GLU A 87 -21.05 -5.41 4.44
N ASN A 88 -20.34 -4.34 4.80
CA ASN A 88 -20.37 -3.08 4.04
C ASN A 88 -19.82 -3.22 2.62
N VAL A 89 -18.98 -4.23 2.34
CA VAL A 89 -18.46 -4.49 0.99
C VAL A 89 -19.47 -5.27 0.14
N VAL A 90 -20.15 -6.26 0.74
CA VAL A 90 -20.98 -7.23 -0.01
C VAL A 90 -22.49 -6.97 0.05
N SER A 91 -22.97 -6.13 0.98
CA SER A 91 -24.41 -5.95 1.23
C SER A 91 -25.22 -5.52 0.00
N SER A 92 -24.68 -4.63 -0.83
CA SER A 92 -25.36 -4.18 -2.06
C SER A 92 -25.47 -5.29 -3.09
N LEU A 93 -24.46 -6.16 -3.18
CA LEU A 93 -24.50 -7.33 -4.05
C LEU A 93 -25.51 -8.35 -3.52
N GLU A 94 -25.48 -8.64 -2.22
CA GLU A 94 -26.39 -9.59 -1.56
C GLU A 94 -27.86 -9.19 -1.76
N LYS A 95 -28.19 -7.91 -1.54
CA LYS A 95 -29.57 -7.39 -1.74
C LYS A 95 -30.08 -7.57 -3.17
N ASN A 96 -29.18 -7.57 -4.15
CA ASN A 96 -29.50 -7.65 -5.58
C ASN A 96 -29.08 -8.98 -6.19
N TRP A 97 -28.77 -9.98 -5.37
CA TRP A 97 -28.07 -11.18 -5.82
C TRP A 97 -28.87 -11.99 -6.82
N ASP A 98 -30.17 -12.18 -6.62
CA ASP A 98 -31.00 -12.94 -7.54
C ASP A 98 -31.02 -12.37 -8.95
N VAL A 99 -31.11 -11.02 -9.06
CA VAL A 99 -31.06 -10.33 -10.34
C VAL A 99 -29.70 -10.49 -11.00
N MET A 100 -28.61 -10.37 -10.22
CA MET A 100 -27.26 -10.56 -10.72
C MET A 100 -27.02 -12.00 -11.19
N ARG A 101 -27.42 -12.99 -10.39
CA ARG A 101 -27.32 -14.41 -10.68
C ARG A 101 -28.09 -14.79 -11.96
N GLN A 102 -29.30 -14.26 -12.12
CA GLN A 102 -30.07 -14.43 -13.35
C GLN A 102 -29.33 -13.86 -14.56
N LEU A 103 -28.82 -12.62 -14.46
CA LEU A 103 -28.07 -11.98 -15.54
C LEU A 103 -26.79 -12.76 -15.92
N LEU A 104 -26.03 -13.23 -14.92
CA LEU A 104 -24.84 -14.06 -15.13
C LEU A 104 -25.19 -15.36 -15.88
N THR A 105 -26.32 -15.97 -15.53
CA THR A 105 -26.82 -17.21 -16.15
C THR A 105 -27.29 -16.98 -17.58
N GLU A 106 -28.16 -16.00 -17.81
CA GLU A 106 -28.71 -15.67 -19.13
C GLU A 106 -27.63 -15.23 -20.11
N SER A 107 -26.65 -14.45 -19.63
CA SER A 107 -25.52 -14.00 -20.44
C SER A 107 -24.41 -15.06 -20.55
N GLN A 108 -24.55 -16.22 -19.90
CA GLN A 108 -23.57 -17.31 -19.90
C GLN A 108 -22.16 -16.84 -19.52
N VAL A 109 -22.06 -16.03 -18.47
CA VAL A 109 -20.79 -15.41 -18.08
C VAL A 109 -19.87 -16.43 -17.43
N LYS A 110 -18.64 -16.50 -17.91
CA LYS A 110 -17.54 -17.21 -17.25
C LYS A 110 -16.37 -16.25 -17.08
N SER A 111 -15.73 -16.32 -15.92
CA SER A 111 -14.66 -15.41 -15.52
C SER A 111 -13.57 -16.19 -14.78
N TRP A 112 -12.31 -15.88 -15.03
CA TRP A 112 -11.17 -16.44 -14.28
C TRP A 112 -9.98 -15.48 -14.28
N VAL A 113 -9.20 -15.52 -13.21
CA VAL A 113 -7.97 -14.73 -13.09
C VAL A 113 -6.85 -15.39 -13.89
N ASP A 114 -6.30 -14.66 -14.85
CA ASP A 114 -5.08 -15.01 -15.59
C ASP A 114 -3.84 -14.67 -14.76
N GLU A 115 -3.82 -13.46 -14.22
CA GLU A 115 -2.73 -12.95 -13.40
C GLU A 115 -3.27 -12.09 -12.25
N VAL A 116 -2.63 -12.15 -11.09
CA VAL A 116 -2.88 -11.18 -10.03
C VAL A 116 -1.59 -10.84 -9.30
N THR A 117 -1.38 -9.54 -9.07
CA THR A 117 -0.28 -9.03 -8.27
C THR A 117 -0.84 -8.13 -7.16
N CYS A 118 -0.33 -8.30 -5.95
CA CYS A 118 -0.76 -7.53 -4.79
C CYS A 118 0.46 -6.92 -4.11
N GLY A 119 0.39 -5.61 -3.84
CA GLY A 119 1.43 -4.87 -3.16
C GLY A 119 0.87 -4.12 -1.96
N PHE A 120 1.52 -4.25 -0.82
CA PHE A 120 1.22 -3.41 0.34
C PHE A 120 1.46 -1.94 0.00
N GLN A 121 0.50 -1.08 0.34
CA GLN A 121 0.56 0.36 0.10
C GLN A 121 0.82 1.14 1.38
N SER A 122 0.10 0.82 2.46
CA SER A 122 0.18 1.50 3.76
C SER A 122 -0.62 0.73 4.81
N GLY A 123 -0.34 0.91 6.11
CA GLY A 123 -1.02 0.17 7.16
C GLY A 123 -0.12 -0.13 8.35
N ASP A 124 -0.61 -0.98 9.24
CA ASP A 124 0.04 -1.51 10.43
C ASP A 124 -0.30 -3.01 10.61
N ALA A 125 -0.08 -3.54 11.81
CA ALA A 125 -0.29 -4.97 12.11
C ALA A 125 -1.76 -5.43 12.04
N GLU A 126 -2.72 -4.51 12.10
CA GLU A 126 -4.15 -4.81 12.21
C GLU A 126 -4.96 -4.27 11.02
N ASN A 127 -4.45 -3.26 10.30
CA ASN A 127 -5.11 -2.64 9.15
C ASN A 127 -4.12 -2.42 8.01
N ALA A 128 -4.53 -2.71 6.77
CA ALA A 128 -3.69 -2.48 5.60
C ALA A 128 -4.48 -1.97 4.39
N LYS A 129 -3.82 -1.20 3.54
CA LYS A 129 -4.23 -0.92 2.18
C LYS A 129 -3.32 -1.69 1.24
N VAL A 130 -3.92 -2.41 0.30
CA VAL A 130 -3.22 -3.24 -0.67
C VAL A 130 -3.67 -2.82 -2.07
N LEU A 131 -2.71 -2.50 -2.95
CA LEU A 131 -2.98 -2.35 -4.36
C LEU A 131 -3.02 -3.75 -5.00
N VAL A 132 -4.13 -4.07 -5.66
CA VAL A 132 -4.37 -5.35 -6.33
C VAL A 132 -4.55 -5.08 -7.82
N ASN A 133 -3.65 -5.62 -8.65
CA ASN A 133 -3.82 -5.61 -10.11
C ASN A 133 -4.23 -7.01 -10.57
N ILE A 134 -5.31 -7.09 -11.34
CA ILE A 134 -5.96 -8.32 -11.78
C ILE A 134 -5.98 -8.32 -13.30
N GLY A 135 -5.32 -9.29 -13.92
CA GLY A 135 -5.56 -9.70 -15.30
C GLY A 135 -6.71 -10.70 -15.31
N LEU A 136 -7.89 -10.26 -15.74
CA LEU A 136 -9.12 -11.04 -15.75
C LEU A 136 -9.44 -11.51 -17.16
N MET A 137 -9.77 -12.79 -17.33
CA MET A 137 -10.29 -13.32 -18.58
C MET A 137 -11.78 -13.60 -18.45
N LYS A 138 -12.55 -13.22 -19.47
CA LYS A 138 -14.00 -13.33 -19.43
C LYS A 138 -14.58 -13.78 -20.78
N THR A 139 -15.61 -14.61 -20.73
CA THR A 139 -16.46 -14.98 -21.88
C THR A 139 -17.94 -14.75 -21.54
N ASN A 140 -18.78 -14.66 -22.57
CA ASN A 140 -20.23 -14.66 -22.46
C ASN A 140 -20.87 -15.19 -23.76
N SER A 141 -22.20 -15.26 -23.82
CA SER A 141 -22.94 -15.78 -24.99
C SER A 141 -22.73 -14.98 -26.29
N LEU A 142 -22.41 -13.68 -26.19
CA LEU A 142 -22.14 -12.80 -27.34
C LEU A 142 -20.66 -12.78 -27.74
N THR A 143 -19.76 -13.05 -26.81
CA THR A 143 -18.31 -13.11 -27.02
C THR A 143 -17.77 -14.39 -26.40
N PRO A 144 -17.86 -15.53 -27.12
CA PRO A 144 -17.43 -16.82 -26.63
C PRO A 144 -15.90 -16.97 -26.57
N GLU A 145 -15.17 -16.15 -27.33
CA GLU A 145 -13.72 -16.09 -27.25
C GLU A 145 -13.28 -15.33 -25.98
N PRO A 146 -12.31 -15.86 -25.21
CA PRO A 146 -11.82 -15.21 -24.00
C PRO A 146 -11.26 -13.81 -24.28
N ARG A 147 -11.76 -12.80 -23.57
CA ARG A 147 -11.23 -11.43 -23.60
C ARG A 147 -10.57 -11.06 -22.28
N ARG A 148 -9.36 -10.51 -22.37
CA ARG A 148 -8.62 -9.97 -21.22
C ARG A 148 -9.16 -8.60 -20.82
N GLN A 149 -9.24 -8.37 -19.51
CA GLN A 149 -9.57 -7.11 -18.86
C GLN A 149 -8.59 -6.92 -17.71
N ASP A 150 -7.83 -5.84 -17.73
CA ASP A 150 -6.94 -5.51 -16.61
C ASP A 150 -7.64 -4.52 -15.67
N ILE A 151 -7.69 -4.87 -14.38
CA ILE A 151 -8.40 -4.13 -13.34
C ILE A 151 -7.43 -3.85 -12.19
N ALA A 152 -7.39 -2.61 -11.71
CA ALA A 152 -6.66 -2.25 -10.49
C ALA A 152 -7.65 -1.85 -9.39
N VAL A 153 -7.43 -2.37 -8.18
CA VAL A 153 -8.26 -2.16 -7.00
C VAL A 153 -7.37 -1.75 -5.82
N VAL A 154 -7.84 -0.81 -5.00
CA VAL A 154 -7.30 -0.59 -3.66
C VAL A 154 -8.18 -1.34 -2.67
N ALA A 155 -7.63 -2.39 -2.09
CA ALA A 155 -8.27 -3.20 -1.06
C ALA A 155 -7.92 -2.65 0.33
N GLY A 156 -8.92 -2.29 1.12
CA GLY A 156 -8.78 -2.12 2.55
C GLY A 156 -8.90 -3.49 3.21
N MET A 157 -7.95 -3.80 4.07
CA MET A 157 -7.83 -5.05 4.81
C MET A 157 -7.87 -4.73 6.29
N GLU A 158 -8.62 -5.52 7.05
CA GLU A 158 -8.60 -5.51 8.50
C GLU A 158 -8.40 -6.92 9.05
N LYS A 159 -7.73 -7.02 10.19
CA LYS A 159 -7.51 -8.28 10.86
C LYS A 159 -8.72 -8.61 11.75
N SER A 160 -9.28 -9.80 11.53
CA SER A 160 -10.39 -10.37 12.28
C SER A 160 -9.95 -11.71 12.88
N GLY A 161 -9.52 -11.67 14.15
CA GLY A 161 -8.83 -12.78 14.79
C GLY A 161 -7.49 -13.07 14.09
N ASP A 162 -7.33 -14.29 13.58
CA ASP A 162 -6.12 -14.72 12.86
C ASP A 162 -6.22 -14.55 11.33
N ARG A 163 -7.29 -13.93 10.82
CA ARG A 163 -7.54 -13.79 9.38
C ARG A 163 -7.60 -12.32 8.95
N TRP A 164 -7.11 -12.05 7.75
CA TRP A 164 -7.34 -10.78 7.07
C TRP A 164 -8.64 -10.85 6.26
N ILE A 165 -9.50 -9.84 6.44
CA ILE A 165 -10.78 -9.70 5.77
C ILE A 165 -10.79 -8.37 5.01
N VAL A 166 -11.42 -8.34 3.85
CA VAL A 166 -11.56 -7.12 3.04
C VAL A 166 -12.65 -6.24 3.66
N ASN A 167 -12.30 -5.03 4.09
CA ASN A 167 -13.28 -4.05 4.59
C ASN A 167 -13.57 -2.91 3.60
N LYS A 168 -12.81 -2.83 2.51
CA LYS A 168 -12.98 -1.86 1.43
C LYS A 168 -12.49 -2.46 0.10
N TRP A 169 -13.23 -2.29 -0.99
CA TRP A 169 -12.87 -2.84 -2.31
C TRP A 169 -13.22 -1.85 -3.42
N GLU A 170 -12.27 -0.98 -3.77
CA GLU A 170 -12.52 0.14 -4.70
C GLU A 170 -11.62 0.08 -5.92
N LEU A 171 -12.20 0.35 -7.10
CA LEU A 171 -11.40 0.56 -8.31
C LEU A 171 -10.39 1.67 -8.06
N ALA A 172 -9.11 1.42 -8.37
CA ALA A 172 -8.03 2.35 -8.07
C ALA A 172 -8.23 3.73 -8.71
N MET A 173 -8.91 3.79 -9.86
CA MET A 173 -9.26 5.06 -10.53
C MET A 173 -10.27 5.89 -9.73
N LEU A 174 -11.12 5.25 -8.93
CA LEU A 174 -12.12 5.90 -8.08
C LEU A 174 -11.56 6.26 -6.71
N ALA A 175 -10.65 5.45 -6.16
CA ALA A 175 -10.04 5.66 -4.84
C ALA A 175 -9.26 7.00 -4.70
N GLY A 176 -8.91 7.63 -5.83
CA GLY A 176 -8.30 8.97 -5.85
C GLY A 176 -9.30 10.12 -5.75
N ILE A 177 -10.60 9.87 -5.97
CA ILE A 177 -11.66 10.88 -6.00
C ILE A 177 -12.16 11.20 -4.58
N ASP A 178 -12.05 10.24 -3.66
CA ASP A 178 -12.36 10.34 -2.24
C ASP A 178 -11.15 10.74 -1.37
N ALA A 179 -9.92 10.58 -1.85
CA ALA A 179 -8.70 10.87 -1.08
C ALA A 179 -8.18 12.32 -1.20
N GLN A 180 -8.46 13.02 -2.29
CA GLN A 180 -8.12 14.43 -2.48
C GLN A 180 -9.12 15.04 -3.47
N GLY A 181 -9.79 16.13 -3.09
CA GLY A 181 -10.63 16.86 -4.04
C GLY A 181 -9.85 17.19 -5.32
N GLY A 182 -10.22 16.52 -6.42
CA GLY A 182 -10.06 17.02 -7.79
C GLY A 182 -8.65 17.28 -8.31
N GLN A 183 -7.64 16.45 -8.01
CA GLN A 183 -6.46 16.40 -8.88
C GLN A 183 -6.49 15.14 -9.76
N PRO A 184 -6.80 15.26 -11.06
CA PRO A 184 -6.53 14.20 -12.01
C PRO A 184 -5.05 13.84 -11.96
N ALA A 185 -4.75 12.54 -12.11
CA ALA A 185 -3.38 12.10 -12.36
C ALA A 185 -2.78 12.97 -13.48
N PRO A 186 -1.52 13.44 -13.35
CA PRO A 186 -0.89 14.19 -14.42
C PRO A 186 -0.93 13.33 -15.69
N ALA A 187 -1.52 13.89 -16.75
CA ALA A 187 -1.53 13.23 -18.05
C ALA A 187 -0.10 12.82 -18.41
N PRO A 188 0.10 11.64 -19.05
CA PRO A 188 1.40 11.30 -19.61
C PRO A 188 1.84 12.46 -20.49
N GLY A 189 2.92 13.15 -20.08
CA GLY A 189 3.52 14.19 -20.90
C GLY A 189 3.86 13.60 -22.28
N PRO A 190 3.87 14.40 -23.36
CA PRO A 190 4.21 13.90 -24.68
C PRO A 190 5.52 13.11 -24.61
N GLN A 191 5.45 11.81 -24.85
CA GLN A 191 6.64 10.99 -25.05
C GLN A 191 7.35 11.61 -26.25
N ALA A 192 8.53 12.18 -26.01
CA ALA A 192 9.40 12.64 -27.07
C ALA A 192 9.65 11.46 -28.01
N ALA A 193 9.28 11.62 -29.28
CA ALA A 193 9.63 10.66 -30.31
C ALA A 193 11.16 10.51 -30.33
N PRO A 194 11.70 9.29 -30.48
CA PRO A 194 13.14 9.11 -30.59
C PRO A 194 13.58 9.64 -31.96
N GLY A 195 14.09 10.88 -32.01
CA GLY A 195 14.53 11.42 -33.29
C GLY A 195 14.86 12.90 -33.44
N GLU A 196 14.89 13.74 -32.41
CA GLU A 196 15.35 15.13 -32.60
C GLU A 196 16.39 15.53 -31.55
N GLN A 197 17.65 15.42 -31.96
CA GLN A 197 18.80 16.00 -31.30
C GLN A 197 18.75 17.53 -31.51
N PRO A 198 18.87 18.37 -30.46
CA PRO A 198 18.78 19.82 -30.64
C PRO A 198 19.96 20.36 -31.44
N ALA A 199 19.69 21.13 -32.50
CA ALA A 199 20.72 21.93 -33.16
C ALA A 199 21.14 23.09 -32.22
N PRO A 200 22.45 23.39 -32.06
CA PRO A 200 22.88 24.48 -31.21
C PRO A 200 22.82 25.82 -31.95
N GLY A 201 22.04 26.76 -31.39
CA GLY A 201 22.29 28.19 -31.51
C GLY A 201 21.35 28.97 -32.42
N GLU A 202 20.30 29.55 -31.81
CA GLU A 202 19.68 30.78 -32.32
C GLU A 202 19.30 31.65 -31.11
N GLN A 203 20.09 32.71 -30.88
CA GLN A 203 19.78 33.77 -29.92
C GLN A 203 18.54 34.54 -30.40
N PRO A 204 17.58 34.88 -29.52
CA PRO A 204 16.44 35.71 -29.93
C PRO A 204 16.90 37.12 -30.29
N ALA A 205 16.48 37.62 -31.46
CA ALA A 205 16.68 39.00 -31.88
C ALA A 205 15.89 39.99 -30.99
N PRO A 206 16.34 41.26 -30.83
CA PRO A 206 15.68 42.24 -29.97
C PRO A 206 14.30 42.67 -30.52
N VAL A 207 13.34 42.85 -29.61
CA VAL A 207 11.97 43.31 -29.90
C VAL A 207 11.97 44.80 -30.28
N GLU A 208 11.45 45.11 -31.47
CA GLU A 208 11.24 46.49 -31.93
C GLU A 208 9.90 47.03 -31.38
N PRO A 209 9.85 48.27 -30.83
CA PRO A 209 8.63 48.82 -30.23
C PRO A 209 7.61 49.29 -31.29
N PRO A 210 6.29 49.24 -31.00
CA PRO A 210 5.25 49.50 -31.97
C PRO A 210 5.11 50.99 -32.32
N ALA A 211 4.89 51.28 -33.61
CA ALA A 211 4.57 52.60 -34.13
C ALA A 211 3.08 52.98 -33.91
N PRO A 212 2.76 54.28 -33.75
CA PRO A 212 1.42 54.74 -33.37
C PRO A 212 0.39 54.65 -34.52
N GLN A 213 -0.86 54.36 -34.16
CA GLN A 213 -2.00 54.24 -35.08
C GLN A 213 -2.53 55.62 -35.51
N PRO A 214 -2.97 55.79 -36.77
CA PRO A 214 -3.78 56.94 -37.17
C PRO A 214 -5.28 56.70 -36.93
N GLU A 215 -5.92 57.75 -36.42
CA GLU A 215 -7.35 57.88 -36.11
C GLU A 215 -8.23 57.95 -37.39
N ASN A 216 -9.41 57.33 -37.33
CA ASN A 216 -10.64 57.77 -38.01
C ASN A 216 -11.86 57.07 -37.39
#